data_AF-A0A6L5R647-F1
#
_entry.id   AF-A0A6L5R647-F1
#
_cell.length_a   1.000
_cell.length_b   1.000
_cell.length_c   1.000
_cell.angle_alpha   90.00
_cell.angle_beta   90.00
_cell.angle_gamma   90.00
#
_symmetry.space_group_name_H-M   'P 1'
#
loop_
_entity.id
_entity.type
_entity.pdbx_description
1 polymer ?
#
loop_
_entity_poly.entity_id
_entity_poly.type
_entity_poly.pdbx_seq_one_letter_code
_entity_poly.pdbx_strand_id
1 'polypeptide(L)'
;MQLGASLGVDDLVAAAEYLITGSQPFDGRAPLCGRDQLESALAAHPGRRGIDALRRALAAARWGALSRRETLLRLDLVRAGLPEPVPNHRVLDGRGELVAMIDLAYPDRRVGIEYQSDLHRSPAQWRRDIRRIERLADAGWVIVQATADDVSADGELRDSAAFADRVRRRLDARGTDRG
;
A
#
# COMPACT_ATOMS: atom_id res chain seq x y z
N MET A 1 20.14 13.97 15.71
CA MET A 1 18.90 13.49 16.35
C MET A 1 18.41 12.28 15.54
N GLN A 2 18.47 11.08 16.12
CA GLN A 2 18.40 9.81 15.38
C GLN A 2 16.95 9.27 15.45
N LEU A 3 16.17 9.48 14.38
CA LEU A 3 14.74 9.10 14.27
C LEU A 3 14.47 7.59 14.42
N GLY A 4 15.49 6.73 14.41
CA GLY A 4 15.34 5.28 14.51
C GLY A 4 15.01 4.75 15.90
N ALA A 5 14.94 5.59 16.94
CA ALA A 5 14.69 5.16 18.33
C ALA A 5 13.22 5.23 18.78
N SER A 6 12.32 5.83 17.98
CA SER A 6 10.92 6.06 18.36
C SER A 6 9.90 5.51 17.35
N LEU A 7 10.34 4.82 16.30
CA LEU A 7 9.50 4.30 15.23
C LEU A 7 9.48 2.78 15.29
N GLY A 8 8.28 2.19 15.17
CA GLY A 8 8.12 0.74 14.99
C GLY A 8 8.77 0.27 13.68
N VAL A 9 9.01 -1.03 13.53
CA VAL A 9 9.57 -1.56 12.27
C VAL A 9 8.71 -1.18 11.07
N ASP A 10 7.38 -1.18 11.21
CA ASP A 10 6.45 -0.83 10.14
C ASP A 10 6.55 0.64 9.70
N ASP A 11 6.83 1.55 10.63
CA ASP A 11 7.11 2.95 10.31
C ASP A 11 8.45 3.11 9.58
N LEU A 12 9.44 2.29 9.94
CA LEU A 12 10.70 2.25 9.19
C LEU A 12 10.50 1.69 7.78
N VAL A 13 9.57 0.74 7.58
CA VAL A 13 9.16 0.29 6.24
C VAL A 13 8.58 1.46 5.48
N ALA A 14 7.58 2.16 6.03
CA ALA A 14 6.93 3.30 5.36
C ALA A 14 7.94 4.41 5.01
N ALA A 15 8.88 4.69 5.93
CA ALA A 15 9.95 5.65 5.66
C ALA A 15 10.87 5.19 4.53
N ALA A 16 11.27 3.92 4.51
CA ALA A 16 12.09 3.37 3.43
C ALA A 16 11.35 3.40 2.08
N GLU A 17 10.07 3.06 2.04
CA GLU A 17 9.22 3.12 0.84
C GLU A 17 9.09 4.54 0.30
N TYR A 18 8.89 5.52 1.18
CA TYR A 18 8.88 6.94 0.80
C TYR A 18 10.21 7.38 0.16
N LEU A 19 11.35 6.94 0.71
CA LEU A 19 12.67 7.27 0.16
C LEU A 19 12.89 6.69 -1.24
N ILE A 20 12.47 5.44 -1.47
CA ILE A 20 12.69 4.73 -2.74
C ILE A 20 11.60 4.97 -3.79
N THR A 21 10.42 5.46 -3.39
CA THR A 21 9.28 5.71 -4.29
C THR A 21 9.15 7.19 -4.65
N GLY A 22 9.33 8.10 -3.69
CA GLY A 22 8.96 9.50 -3.86
C GLY A 22 7.47 9.65 -4.14
N SER A 23 7.11 10.46 -5.13
CA SER A 23 5.74 10.56 -5.67
C SER A 23 5.71 10.43 -7.20
N GLN A 24 6.74 9.79 -7.76
CA GLN A 24 6.91 9.48 -9.19
C GLN A 24 5.66 8.89 -9.85
N PRO A 25 4.94 7.92 -9.24
CA PRO A 25 3.71 7.38 -9.81
C PRO A 25 2.55 8.37 -9.96
N PHE A 26 2.59 9.53 -9.28
CA PHE A 26 1.44 10.44 -9.14
C PHE A 26 1.73 11.87 -9.63
N ASP A 27 2.80 12.52 -9.17
CA ASP A 27 3.17 13.89 -9.54
C ASP A 27 4.57 14.01 -10.17
N GLY A 28 5.30 12.89 -10.28
CA GLY A 28 6.60 12.82 -10.93
C GLY A 28 7.79 13.15 -10.04
N ARG A 29 7.63 13.40 -8.74
CA ARG A 29 8.78 13.64 -7.85
C ARG A 29 9.67 12.40 -7.78
N ALA A 30 10.92 12.58 -8.21
CA ALA A 30 11.92 11.52 -8.17
C ALA A 30 12.11 10.97 -6.74
N PRO A 31 12.42 9.67 -6.60
CA PRO A 31 12.80 9.09 -5.32
C PRO A 31 14.03 9.82 -4.75
N LEU A 32 14.11 9.89 -3.43
CA LEU A 32 15.23 10.52 -2.74
C LEU A 32 16.51 9.68 -2.84
N CYS A 33 16.36 8.36 -2.94
CA CYS A 33 17.45 7.44 -3.21
C CYS A 33 16.95 6.13 -3.82
N GLY A 34 17.85 5.39 -4.46
CA GLY A 34 17.59 4.01 -4.88
C GLY A 34 17.69 3.03 -3.71
N ARG A 35 17.06 1.86 -3.86
CA ARG A 35 17.16 0.76 -2.89
C ARG A 35 18.63 0.40 -2.60
N ASP A 36 19.44 0.28 -3.65
CA ASP A 36 20.86 -0.07 -3.54
C ASP A 36 21.67 0.93 -2.70
N GLN A 37 21.28 2.20 -2.72
CA GLN A 37 21.91 3.24 -1.89
C GLN A 37 21.56 3.05 -0.40
N LEU A 38 20.32 2.64 -0.09
CA LEU A 38 19.94 2.28 1.28
C LEU A 38 20.68 1.02 1.75
N GLU A 39 20.77 -0.01 0.89
CA GLU A 39 21.51 -1.25 1.20
C GLU A 39 22.99 -0.95 1.48
N SER A 40 23.62 -0.14 0.65
CA SER A 40 25.01 0.30 0.83
C SER A 40 25.19 1.09 2.13
N ALA A 41 24.26 2.00 2.45
CA ALA A 41 24.32 2.78 3.68
C ALA A 41 24.22 1.90 4.95
N LEU A 42 23.39 0.85 4.92
CA LEU A 42 23.28 -0.12 6.01
C LEU A 42 24.53 -0.99 6.15
N ALA A 43 25.12 -1.42 5.03
CA ALA A 43 26.35 -2.20 5.03
C ALA A 43 27.54 -1.43 5.61
N ALA A 44 27.62 -0.11 5.36
CA ALA A 44 28.67 0.76 5.88
C ALA A 44 28.60 1.04 7.40
N HIS A 45 27.49 0.69 8.07
CA HIS A 45 27.26 1.04 9.48
C HIS A 45 26.78 -0.16 10.34
N PRO A 46 27.50 -1.30 10.35
CA PRO A 46 27.01 -2.54 10.94
C PRO A 46 26.81 -2.51 12.47
N GLY A 47 27.45 -1.58 13.19
CA GLY A 47 27.38 -1.46 14.65
C GLY A 47 26.40 -0.42 15.19
N ARG A 48 25.60 0.25 14.33
CA ARG A 48 24.66 1.27 14.80
C ARG A 48 23.46 0.64 15.52
N ARG A 49 23.08 1.22 16.65
CA ARG A 49 21.83 0.87 17.34
C ARG A 49 20.65 0.99 16.38
N GLY A 50 19.83 -0.07 16.29
CA GLY A 50 18.66 -0.14 15.41
C GLY A 50 18.95 -0.65 13.99
N ILE A 51 20.18 -1.07 13.67
CA ILE A 51 20.54 -1.54 12.32
C ILE A 51 19.71 -2.76 11.88
N ASP A 52 19.41 -3.69 12.79
CA ASP A 52 18.63 -4.89 12.45
C ASP A 52 17.16 -4.54 12.18
N ALA A 53 16.61 -3.53 12.87
CA ALA A 53 15.29 -3.02 12.57
C ALA A 53 15.24 -2.39 11.17
N LEU A 54 16.28 -1.62 10.79
CA LEU A 54 16.40 -1.03 9.46
C LEU A 54 16.57 -2.08 8.37
N ARG A 55 17.34 -3.15 8.61
CA ARG A 55 17.49 -4.28 7.67
C ARG A 55 16.16 -5.00 7.43
N ARG A 56 15.43 -5.31 8.50
CA ARG A 56 14.08 -5.90 8.38
C ARG A 56 13.12 -4.98 7.64
N ALA A 57 13.15 -3.68 7.95
CA ALA A 57 12.33 -2.69 7.28
C ALA A 57 12.62 -2.63 5.78
N LEU A 58 13.90 -2.59 5.39
CA LEU A 58 14.30 -2.56 3.99
C LEU A 58 13.91 -3.85 3.24
N ALA A 59 14.01 -5.01 3.89
CA ALA A 59 13.54 -6.29 3.32
C ALA A 59 12.02 -6.30 3.06
N ALA A 60 11.24 -5.66 3.93
CA ALA A 60 9.78 -5.56 3.80
C ALA A 60 9.31 -4.39 2.92
N ALA A 61 10.18 -3.44 2.59
CA ALA A 61 9.86 -2.29 1.74
C ALA A 61 9.57 -2.71 0.29
N ARG A 62 8.59 -2.04 -0.31
CA ARG A 62 8.17 -2.15 -1.71
C ARG A 62 8.21 -0.78 -2.37
N TRP A 63 8.48 -0.78 -3.66
CA TRP A 63 8.31 0.42 -4.47
C TRP A 63 6.82 0.64 -4.77
N GLY A 64 6.38 1.89 -4.72
CA GLY A 64 5.06 2.29 -5.21
C GLY A 64 4.07 2.73 -4.14
N ALA A 65 4.27 2.45 -2.84
CA ALA A 65 3.40 3.00 -1.80
C ALA A 65 3.56 4.52 -1.70
N LEU A 66 2.44 5.26 -1.72
CA LEU A 66 2.43 6.73 -1.75
C LEU A 66 2.08 7.35 -0.39
N SER A 67 1.67 6.54 0.58
CA SER A 67 1.42 7.00 1.94
C SER A 67 1.79 5.95 2.98
N ARG A 68 2.08 6.43 4.20
CA ARG A 68 2.28 5.56 5.37
C ARG A 68 1.11 4.59 5.56
N ARG A 69 -0.12 5.04 5.34
CA ARG A 69 -1.33 4.21 5.57
C ARG A 69 -1.42 3.06 4.58
N GLU A 70 -1.05 3.28 3.32
CA GLU A 70 -0.96 2.21 2.31
C GLU A 70 0.08 1.16 2.71
N THR A 71 1.26 1.59 3.17
CA THR A 71 2.29 0.66 3.67
C THR A 71 1.77 -0.18 4.83
N LEU A 72 1.19 0.46 5.84
CA LEU A 72 0.68 -0.24 7.02
C LEU A 72 -0.42 -1.23 6.65
N LEU A 73 -1.38 -0.82 5.81
CA LEU A 73 -2.44 -1.70 5.34
C LEU A 73 -1.90 -2.91 4.57
N ARG A 74 -0.88 -2.72 3.72
CA ARG A 74 -0.21 -3.84 3.03
C ARG A 74 0.40 -4.83 4.02
N LEU A 75 1.16 -4.32 5.00
CA LEU A 75 1.81 -5.15 6.02
C LEU A 75 0.78 -5.90 6.87
N ASP A 76 -0.33 -5.23 7.22
CA ASP A 76 -1.44 -5.82 7.98
C ASP A 76 -2.10 -6.98 7.23
N LEU A 77 -2.36 -6.83 5.92
CA LEU A 77 -2.93 -7.90 5.09
C LEU A 77 -1.99 -9.11 4.97
N VAL A 78 -0.69 -8.86 4.79
CA VAL A 78 0.32 -9.93 4.73
C VAL A 78 0.43 -10.64 6.09
N ARG A 79 0.43 -9.91 7.20
CA ARG A 79 0.42 -10.49 8.57
C ARG A 79 -0.84 -11.31 8.82
N ALA A 80 -1.96 -10.96 8.22
CA ALA A 80 -3.21 -11.74 8.25
C ALA A 80 -3.21 -12.97 7.30
N GLY A 81 -2.09 -13.27 6.65
CA GLY A 81 -1.91 -14.44 5.80
C GLY A 81 -2.52 -14.31 4.40
N LEU A 82 -2.85 -13.11 3.95
CA LEU A 82 -3.21 -12.88 2.55
C LEU A 82 -1.95 -12.83 1.68
N PRO A 83 -2.06 -13.11 0.37
CA PRO A 83 -0.98 -12.80 -0.57
C PRO A 83 -0.60 -11.32 -0.49
N GLU A 84 0.62 -10.96 -0.88
CA GLU A 84 1.04 -9.57 -0.84
C GLU A 84 0.39 -8.77 -2.01
N PRO A 85 -0.37 -7.70 -1.72
CA PRO A 85 -0.94 -6.85 -2.78
C PRO A 85 0.12 -5.94 -3.41
N VAL A 86 -0.10 -5.59 -4.67
CA VAL A 86 0.73 -4.65 -5.46
C VAL A 86 0.33 -3.21 -5.13
N PRO A 87 1.26 -2.35 -4.65
CA PRO A 87 0.97 -0.93 -4.41
C PRO A 87 0.73 -0.13 -5.69
N ASN A 88 -0.19 0.84 -5.61
CA ASN A 88 -0.48 1.86 -6.63
C ASN A 88 -0.58 1.29 -8.06
N HIS A 89 -1.34 0.21 -8.20
CA HIS A 89 -1.49 -0.49 -9.46
C HIS A 89 -2.28 0.34 -10.47
N ARG A 90 -1.71 0.52 -11.66
CA ARG A 90 -2.34 1.24 -12.78
C ARG A 90 -3.29 0.32 -13.52
N VAL A 91 -4.58 0.66 -13.51
CA VAL A 91 -5.58 0.00 -14.35
C VAL A 91 -5.68 0.77 -15.66
N LEU A 92 -5.40 0.07 -16.77
CA LEU A 92 -5.51 0.61 -18.11
C LEU A 92 -6.74 0.05 -18.83
N ASP A 93 -7.36 0.82 -19.71
CA ASP A 93 -8.43 0.34 -20.56
C ASP A 93 -7.89 -0.43 -21.79
N GLY A 94 -8.78 -0.91 -22.66
CA GLY A 94 -8.40 -1.64 -23.87
C GLY A 94 -7.60 -0.81 -24.90
N ARG A 95 -7.46 0.50 -24.71
CA ARG A 95 -6.67 1.42 -25.54
C ARG A 95 -5.34 1.78 -24.87
N GLY A 96 -5.08 1.29 -23.66
CA GLY A 96 -3.89 1.63 -22.87
C GLY A 96 -4.02 2.93 -22.07
N GLU A 97 -5.21 3.55 -22.04
CA GLU A 97 -5.45 4.78 -21.30
C GLU A 97 -5.66 4.49 -19.81
N LEU A 98 -5.15 5.38 -18.94
CA LEU A 98 -5.26 5.21 -17.50
C LEU A 98 -6.72 5.38 -17.04
N VAL A 99 -7.31 4.29 -16.56
CA VAL A 99 -8.63 4.31 -15.92
C VAL A 99 -8.50 4.89 -14.51
N ALA A 100 -7.69 4.25 -13.68
CA ALA A 100 -7.44 4.66 -12.31
C ALA A 100 -6.16 4.02 -11.78
N MET A 101 -5.66 4.56 -10.67
CA MET A 101 -4.70 3.89 -9.80
C MET A 101 -5.44 3.34 -8.59
N ILE A 102 -5.09 2.12 -8.20
CA ILE A 102 -5.60 1.44 -7.02
C ILE A 102 -4.49 1.36 -5.99
N ASP A 103 -4.74 1.85 -4.77
CA ASP A 103 -3.75 1.91 -3.68
C ASP A 103 -3.05 0.57 -3.43
N LEU A 104 -3.82 -0.52 -3.31
CA LEU A 104 -3.32 -1.89 -3.18
C LEU A 104 -4.17 -2.84 -4.02
N ALA A 105 -3.53 -3.64 -4.89
CA ALA A 105 -4.24 -4.48 -5.84
C ALA A 105 -3.79 -5.94 -5.83
N TYR A 106 -4.72 -6.83 -6.18
CA TYR A 106 -4.47 -8.20 -6.59
C TYR A 106 -4.86 -8.34 -8.07
N PRO A 107 -3.95 -8.03 -9.01
CA PRO A 107 -4.28 -7.90 -10.43
C PRO A 107 -4.89 -9.17 -11.02
N ASP A 108 -4.33 -10.33 -10.68
CA ASP A 108 -4.78 -11.64 -11.19
C ASP A 108 -6.23 -11.97 -10.80
N ARG A 109 -6.75 -11.33 -9.74
CA ARG A 109 -8.12 -11.53 -9.23
C ARG A 109 -9.01 -10.31 -9.43
N ARG A 110 -8.48 -9.22 -10.00
CA ARG A 110 -9.14 -7.92 -10.14
C ARG A 110 -9.79 -7.43 -8.84
N VAL A 111 -9.10 -7.60 -7.72
CA VAL A 111 -9.52 -7.08 -6.41
C VAL A 111 -8.62 -5.90 -6.05
N GLY A 112 -9.21 -4.75 -5.75
CA GLY A 112 -8.52 -3.56 -5.31
C GLY A 112 -8.94 -3.16 -3.90
N ILE A 113 -8.04 -2.50 -3.19
CA ILE A 113 -8.26 -1.93 -1.86
C ILE A 113 -7.92 -0.45 -1.92
N GLU A 114 -8.75 0.38 -1.33
CA GLU A 114 -8.66 1.85 -1.38
C GLU A 114 -8.76 2.44 0.02
N TYR A 115 -7.72 3.13 0.48
CA TYR A 115 -7.71 3.77 1.79
C TYR A 115 -8.41 5.12 1.73
N GLN A 116 -9.43 5.30 2.55
CA GLN A 116 -10.18 6.53 2.68
C GLN A 116 -9.58 7.35 3.83
N SER A 117 -8.90 8.45 3.51
CA SER A 117 -8.44 9.39 4.52
C SER A 117 -9.62 10.18 5.11
N ASP A 118 -9.63 10.41 6.42
CA ASP A 118 -10.70 11.13 7.16
C ASP A 118 -10.77 12.65 6.88
N LEU A 119 -9.96 13.15 5.93
CA LEU A 119 -9.87 14.58 5.65
C LEU A 119 -11.07 15.07 4.84
N HIS A 120 -11.80 16.03 5.42
CA HIS A 120 -12.87 16.86 4.86
C HIS A 120 -13.08 16.74 3.34
N ARG A 121 -13.87 15.74 2.93
CA ARG A 121 -14.15 15.46 1.53
C ARG A 121 -15.04 16.55 0.96
N SER A 122 -14.55 17.31 -0.02
CA SER A 122 -15.40 18.26 -0.75
C SER A 122 -16.45 17.51 -1.58
N PRO A 123 -17.63 18.09 -1.84
CA PRO A 123 -18.64 17.48 -2.73
C PRO A 123 -18.12 17.20 -4.15
N ALA A 124 -17.09 17.93 -4.60
CA ALA A 124 -16.44 17.69 -5.88
C ALA A 124 -15.57 16.42 -5.85
N GLN A 125 -14.82 16.21 -4.76
CA GLN A 125 -14.00 15.02 -4.56
C GLN A 125 -14.87 13.77 -4.43
N TRP A 126 -15.93 13.82 -3.63
CA TRP A 126 -16.90 12.72 -3.50
C TRP A 126 -17.44 12.26 -4.87
N ARG A 127 -17.88 13.20 -5.72
CA ARG A 127 -18.38 12.88 -7.06
C ARG A 127 -17.32 12.29 -7.99
N ARG A 128 -16.05 12.69 -7.83
CA ARG A 128 -14.94 12.09 -8.59
C ARG A 128 -14.65 10.67 -8.12
N ASP A 129 -14.70 10.44 -6.81
CA ASP A 129 -14.46 9.12 -6.22
C ASP A 129 -15.54 8.11 -6.64
N ILE A 130 -16.82 8.50 -6.66
CA ILE A 130 -17.91 7.67 -7.20
C ILE A 130 -17.59 7.26 -8.65
N ARG A 131 -17.34 8.23 -9.54
CA ARG A 131 -17.04 7.93 -10.94
C ARG A 131 -15.78 7.08 -11.11
N ARG A 132 -14.80 7.22 -10.22
CA ARG A 132 -13.58 6.39 -10.24
C ARG A 132 -13.92 4.93 -9.90
N ILE A 133 -14.73 4.70 -8.87
CA ILE A 133 -15.17 3.36 -8.45
C ILE A 133 -16.04 2.72 -9.55
N GLU A 134 -16.95 3.48 -10.16
CA GLU A 134 -17.78 3.00 -11.28
C GLU A 134 -16.93 2.56 -12.47
N ARG A 135 -15.95 3.38 -12.91
CA ARG A 135 -15.04 3.00 -14.00
C ARG A 135 -14.19 1.76 -13.68
N LEU A 136 -13.79 1.59 -12.43
CA LEU A 136 -13.10 0.38 -11.98
C LEU A 136 -14.02 -0.85 -12.04
N ALA A 137 -15.28 -0.70 -11.64
CA ALA A 137 -16.28 -1.74 -11.74
C ALA A 137 -16.56 -2.13 -13.20
N ASP A 138 -16.68 -1.16 -14.11
CA ASP A 138 -16.80 -1.40 -15.56
C ASP A 138 -15.58 -2.13 -16.13
N ALA A 139 -14.39 -1.88 -15.57
CA ALA A 139 -13.17 -2.61 -15.88
C ALA A 139 -13.06 -3.99 -15.17
N GLY A 140 -14.13 -4.45 -14.51
CA GLY A 140 -14.24 -5.74 -13.87
C GLY A 140 -13.60 -5.84 -12.48
N TRP A 141 -13.21 -4.72 -11.88
CA TRP A 141 -12.59 -4.69 -10.56
C TRP A 141 -13.63 -4.68 -9.43
N VAL A 142 -13.31 -5.38 -8.34
CA VAL A 142 -14.03 -5.26 -7.06
C VAL A 142 -13.17 -4.44 -6.12
N ILE A 143 -13.73 -3.32 -5.63
CA ILE A 143 -13.03 -2.42 -4.72
C ILE A 143 -13.52 -2.63 -3.28
N VAL A 144 -12.59 -2.84 -2.36
CA VAL A 144 -12.81 -2.87 -0.91
C VAL A 144 -12.27 -1.57 -0.32
N GLN A 145 -13.14 -0.77 0.30
CA GLN A 145 -12.71 0.48 0.93
C GLN A 145 -12.26 0.21 2.37
N ALA A 146 -11.08 0.72 2.72
CA ALA A 146 -10.53 0.72 4.08
C ALA A 146 -10.62 2.13 4.65
N THR A 147 -10.87 2.28 5.95
CA THR A 147 -10.77 3.56 6.67
C THR A 147 -9.66 3.49 7.72
N ALA A 148 -9.48 4.57 8.49
CA ALA A 148 -8.59 4.55 9.65
C ALA A 148 -8.96 3.48 10.70
N ASP A 149 -10.21 3.03 10.73
CA ASP A 149 -10.68 1.98 11.64
C ASP A 149 -10.24 0.57 11.20
N ASP A 150 -9.85 0.39 9.92
CA ASP A 150 -9.39 -0.87 9.36
C ASP A 150 -7.85 -1.00 9.33
N VAL A 151 -7.13 0.08 9.68
CA VAL A 151 -5.66 0.16 9.60
C VAL A 151 -5.09 0.33 11.00
N SER A 152 -3.98 -0.36 11.28
CA SER A 152 -3.30 -0.23 12.57
C SER A 152 -3.01 1.23 12.94
N ALA A 153 -3.32 1.61 14.18
CA ALA A 153 -2.53 2.62 14.88
C ALA A 153 -1.36 1.88 15.53
N ASP A 154 -0.12 2.22 15.17
CA ASP A 154 1.11 1.66 15.77
C ASP A 154 1.29 0.13 15.64
N GLY A 155 0.78 -0.47 14.55
CA GLY A 155 0.91 -1.91 14.27
C GLY A 155 -0.12 -2.81 14.95
N GLU A 156 -1.02 -2.23 15.76
CA GLU A 156 -2.21 -2.89 16.29
C GLU A 156 -3.44 -2.52 15.45
N LEU A 157 -3.86 -3.47 14.64
CA LEU A 157 -5.09 -3.39 13.88
C LEU A 157 -6.29 -3.31 14.82
N ARG A 158 -6.91 -2.14 14.91
CA ARG A 158 -8.32 -2.09 15.31
C ARG A 158 -9.09 -2.77 14.17
N ASP A 159 -9.83 -3.83 14.50
CA ASP A 159 -10.63 -4.70 13.62
C ASP A 159 -9.99 -5.25 12.30
N SER A 160 -8.69 -5.57 12.27
CA SER A 160 -8.08 -6.19 11.08
C SER A 160 -8.70 -7.46 10.61
N ALA A 161 -9.05 -8.34 11.55
CA ALA A 161 -9.43 -9.69 11.20
C ALA A 161 -10.67 -9.63 10.32
N ALA A 162 -11.64 -8.79 10.66
CA ALA A 162 -12.82 -8.56 9.84
C ALA A 162 -12.49 -7.96 8.46
N PHE A 163 -11.57 -6.99 8.39
CA PHE A 163 -11.17 -6.39 7.12
C PHE A 163 -10.41 -7.39 6.23
N ALA A 164 -9.41 -8.07 6.78
CA ALA A 164 -8.65 -9.12 6.11
C ALA A 164 -9.54 -10.26 5.63
N ASP A 165 -10.50 -10.70 6.45
CA ASP A 165 -11.49 -11.71 6.08
C ASP A 165 -12.40 -11.22 4.96
N ARG A 166 -12.79 -9.94 4.97
CA ARG A 166 -13.55 -9.33 3.87
C ARG A 166 -12.74 -9.37 2.58
N VAL A 167 -11.47 -8.99 2.60
CA VAL A 167 -10.59 -9.08 1.43
C VAL A 167 -10.45 -10.53 0.98
N ARG A 168 -10.21 -11.48 1.89
CA ARG A 168 -10.07 -12.90 1.57
C ARG A 168 -11.31 -13.44 0.85
N ARG A 169 -12.52 -13.14 1.36
CA ARG A 169 -13.78 -13.49 0.67
C ARG A 169 -13.87 -12.95 -0.76
N ARG A 170 -13.35 -11.74 -1.03
CA ARG A 170 -13.33 -11.19 -2.39
C ARG A 170 -12.31 -11.89 -3.29
N LEU A 171 -11.16 -12.26 -2.74
CA LEU A 171 -10.16 -13.02 -3.48
C LEU A 171 -10.65 -14.43 -3.82
N ASP A 172 -11.27 -15.12 -2.87
CA ASP A 172 -11.78 -16.48 -3.06
C ASP A 172 -12.89 -16.51 -4.12
N ALA A 173 -13.86 -15.58 -4.03
CA ALA A 173 -14.94 -15.45 -5.01
C ALA A 173 -14.46 -15.17 -6.45
N ARG A 174 -13.24 -14.65 -6.61
CA ARG A 174 -12.60 -14.37 -7.91
C ARG A 174 -11.54 -15.41 -8.31
N GLY A 175 -11.15 -16.29 -7.39
CA GLY A 175 -10.14 -17.32 -7.58
C GLY A 175 -10.71 -18.66 -8.08
N THR A 176 -12.01 -18.90 -7.89
CA THR A 176 -12.71 -20.13 -8.29
C THR A 176 -13.13 -20.17 -9.77
N ASP A 177 -12.97 -19.09 -10.53
CA ASP A 177 -13.41 -18.96 -11.93
C ASP A 177 -12.39 -19.46 -12.98
N ARG A 178 -11.63 -20.52 -12.65
CA ARG A 178 -10.82 -21.24 -13.64
C ARG A 178 -11.41 -22.63 -13.87
N GLY A 179 -12.54 -22.64 -14.58
CA GLY A 179 -13.00 -23.79 -15.36
C GLY A 179 -12.33 -23.82 -16.73
#